data_AF-A0A9Q4KWH4-F1
#
_entry.id   AF-A0A9Q4KWH4-F1
#
_cell.length_a   1.000
_cell.length_b   1.000
_cell.length_c   1.000
_cell.angle_alpha   90.00
_cell.angle_beta   90.00
_cell.angle_gamma   90.00
#
_symmetry.space_group_name_H-M   'P 1'
#
loop_
_entity.id
_entity.type
_entity.pdbx_description
1 polymer ?
#
loop_
_entity_poly.entity_id
_entity_poly.type
_entity_poly.pdbx_seq_one_letter_code
_entity_poly.pdbx_strand_id
1 'polypeptide(L)'
;MPSYQDQTWIRLWKENSPEIRERVIKWRKETAVMRIDKPSRIQRARRLGYKAKQGIIVVRMRVGTGGMRKQRPTGGRRPKHLGVTRIKADDDMKTVANRRVVQRYPNMKFLGSYFVYKDGKHYWFEVILADPDHPRISQDKEIMKRIPRTA
;
A
#
# COMPACT_ATOMS: atom_id res chain seq x y z
N MET A 1 9.27 7.46 18.75
CA MET A 1 9.45 6.00 18.89
C MET A 1 8.20 5.24 18.44
N PRO A 2 8.30 3.99 17.96
CA PRO A 2 7.14 3.12 17.74
C PRO A 2 6.37 2.96 19.06
N SER A 3 5.04 3.10 19.01
CA SER A 3 4.20 2.85 20.19
C SER A 3 4.25 1.38 20.57
N TYR A 4 3.95 1.04 21.82
CA TYR A 4 3.91 -0.35 22.30
C TYR A 4 3.12 -1.28 21.35
N GLN A 5 1.90 -0.89 20.95
CA GLN A 5 1.08 -1.64 20.00
C GLN A 5 1.74 -1.85 18.63
N ASP A 6 2.57 -0.91 18.18
CA ASP A 6 3.29 -1.02 16.90
C ASP A 6 4.49 -1.96 17.02
N GLN A 7 5.15 -1.97 18.18
CA GLN A 7 6.20 -2.92 18.53
C GLN A 7 5.64 -4.35 18.63
N THR A 8 4.47 -4.52 19.24
CA THR A 8 3.75 -5.81 19.30
C THR A 8 3.49 -6.32 17.88
N TRP A 9 2.98 -5.48 16.98
CA TRP A 9 2.77 -5.89 15.59
C TRP A 9 4.06 -6.34 14.90
N ILE A 10 5.16 -5.59 15.08
CA ILE A 10 6.46 -5.92 14.50
C ILE A 10 6.96 -7.26 15.04
N ARG A 11 6.78 -7.51 16.35
CA ARG A 11 7.14 -8.77 16.99
C ARG A 11 6.32 -9.93 16.42
N LEU A 12 4.99 -9.82 16.40
CA LEU A 12 4.09 -10.84 15.85
C LEU A 12 4.45 -11.19 14.40
N TRP A 13 4.80 -10.18 13.60
CA TRP A 13 5.21 -10.39 12.21
C TRP A 13 6.54 -11.14 12.11
N LYS A 14 7.55 -10.75 12.90
CA LYS A 14 8.87 -11.40 12.92
C LYS A 14 8.81 -12.85 13.41
N GLU A 15 8.01 -13.09 14.46
CA GLU A 15 7.80 -14.43 15.03
C GLU A 15 6.82 -15.28 14.21
N ASN A 16 6.18 -14.68 13.20
CA ASN A 16 5.14 -15.31 12.38
C ASN A 16 4.07 -15.99 13.24
N SER A 17 3.49 -15.23 14.18
CA SER A 17 2.52 -15.76 15.15
C SER A 17 1.25 -16.34 14.48
N PRO A 18 0.56 -17.30 15.13
CA PRO A 18 -0.68 -17.88 14.59
C PRO A 18 -1.74 -16.84 14.21
N GLU A 19 -1.88 -15.79 15.02
CA GLU A 19 -2.83 -14.69 14.81
C GLU A 19 -2.63 -13.97 13.46
N ILE A 20 -1.37 -13.72 13.06
CA ILE A 20 -1.09 -13.11 11.77
C ILE A 20 -1.32 -14.11 10.64
N ARG A 21 -0.98 -15.39 10.84
CA ARG A 21 -1.22 -16.43 9.81
C ARG A 21 -2.70 -16.55 9.47
N GLU A 22 -3.58 -16.57 10.47
CA GLU A 22 -5.02 -16.61 10.25
C GLU A 22 -5.54 -15.42 9.45
N ARG A 23 -5.04 -14.21 9.75
CA ARG A 23 -5.37 -13.00 8.96
C ARG A 23 -4.90 -13.13 7.52
N VAL A 24 -3.68 -13.62 7.30
CA VAL A 24 -3.10 -13.77 5.96
C VAL A 24 -3.85 -14.81 5.12
N ILE A 25 -4.33 -15.90 5.73
CA ILE A 25 -5.19 -16.88 5.04
C ILE A 25 -6.45 -16.20 4.50
N LYS A 26 -7.07 -15.31 5.29
CA LYS A 26 -8.21 -14.51 4.83
C LYS A 26 -7.79 -13.59 3.68
N TRP A 27 -6.71 -12.82 3.84
CA TRP A 27 -6.23 -11.86 2.83
C TRP A 27 -5.83 -12.48 1.49
N ARG A 28 -5.43 -13.75 1.48
CA ARG A 28 -5.16 -14.48 0.23
C ARG A 28 -6.42 -14.74 -0.59
N LYS A 29 -7.56 -14.95 0.08
CA LYS A 29 -8.87 -15.14 -0.55
C LYS A 29 -9.49 -13.83 -1.02
N GLU A 30 -9.07 -12.70 -0.45
CA GLU A 30 -9.52 -11.37 -0.83
C GLU A 30 -9.05 -10.98 -2.24
N THR A 31 -9.72 -9.99 -2.84
CA THR A 31 -9.31 -9.37 -4.10
C THR A 31 -8.00 -8.60 -3.95
N ALA A 32 -7.34 -8.27 -5.07
CA ALA A 32 -6.05 -7.60 -5.00
C ALA A 32 -6.12 -6.19 -4.39
N VAL A 33 -7.19 -5.45 -4.72
CA VAL A 33 -7.53 -4.15 -4.16
C VAL A 33 -8.81 -4.34 -3.36
N MET A 34 -8.75 -4.14 -2.04
CA MET A 34 -9.90 -4.26 -1.14
C MET A 34 -9.97 -3.03 -0.23
N ARG A 35 -11.14 -2.41 -0.15
CA ARG A 35 -11.42 -1.39 0.87
C ARG A 35 -11.66 -2.06 2.22
N ILE A 36 -11.02 -1.57 3.28
CA ILE A 36 -11.21 -2.04 4.65
C ILE A 36 -11.85 -0.93 5.48
N ASP A 37 -12.70 -1.30 6.44
CA ASP A 37 -13.33 -0.37 7.37
C ASP A 37 -12.36 0.19 8.41
N LYS A 38 -11.48 -0.66 8.95
CA LYS A 38 -10.51 -0.30 9.99
C LYS A 38 -9.08 -0.67 9.57
N PRO A 39 -8.10 0.21 9.80
CA PRO A 39 -6.70 -0.09 9.53
C PRO A 39 -6.19 -1.23 10.41
N SER A 40 -5.40 -2.14 9.85
CA SER A 40 -4.80 -3.26 10.62
C SER A 40 -3.80 -2.75 11.66
N ARG A 41 -3.10 -1.65 11.36
CA ARG A 41 -2.14 -0.98 12.26
C ARG A 41 -2.56 0.46 12.52
N ILE A 42 -3.49 0.64 13.45
CA ILE A 42 -4.08 1.97 13.72
C ILE A 42 -3.06 3.04 14.12
N GLN A 43 -2.06 2.70 14.95
CA GLN A 43 -1.05 3.68 15.40
C GLN A 43 -0.15 4.14 14.25
N ARG A 44 0.21 3.21 13.36
CA ARG A 44 0.98 3.54 12.16
C ARG A 44 0.17 4.38 11.19
N ALA A 45 -1.12 4.05 11.01
CA ALA A 45 -2.03 4.82 10.17
C ALA A 45 -2.20 6.25 10.69
N ARG A 46 -2.40 6.44 12.01
CA ARG A 46 -2.54 7.76 12.64
C ARG A 46 -1.30 8.64 12.43
N ARG A 47 -0.10 8.06 12.50
CA ARG A 47 1.15 8.78 12.19
C ARG A 47 1.21 9.30 10.76
N LEU A 48 0.58 8.59 9.83
CA LEU A 48 0.47 8.97 8.42
C LEU A 48 -0.75 9.87 8.14
N GLY A 49 -1.46 10.31 9.19
CA GLY A 49 -2.56 11.26 9.08
C GLY A 49 -3.96 10.64 9.04
N TYR A 50 -4.10 9.32 9.27
CA TYR A 50 -5.42 8.71 9.40
C TYR A 50 -6.19 9.29 10.59
N LYS A 51 -7.41 9.76 10.31
CA LYS A 51 -8.42 10.10 11.30
C LYS A 51 -9.68 9.29 11.01
N ALA A 52 -10.39 8.87 12.06
CA ALA A 52 -11.68 8.21 11.90
C ALA A 52 -12.76 9.26 11.59
N LYS A 53 -12.82 9.70 10.33
CA LYS A 53 -13.77 10.67 9.80
C LYS A 53 -14.34 10.17 8.47
N GLN A 54 -15.55 10.62 8.13
CA GLN A 54 -16.09 10.42 6.78
C GLN A 54 -15.20 11.14 5.76
N GLY A 55 -15.05 10.54 4.58
CA GLY A 55 -14.13 11.00 3.54
C GLY A 55 -12.71 10.46 3.65
N ILE A 56 -12.35 9.70 4.70
CA ILE A 56 -11.09 8.93 4.73
C ILE A 56 -11.41 7.45 4.51
N ILE A 57 -10.65 6.81 3.61
CA ILE A 57 -10.72 5.37 3.40
C ILE A 57 -9.34 4.72 3.54
N VAL A 58 -9.34 3.44 3.90
CA VAL A 58 -8.15 2.60 3.91
C VAL A 58 -8.34 1.48 2.91
N VAL A 59 -7.38 1.31 2.01
CA VAL A 59 -7.41 0.29 0.96
C VAL A 59 -6.24 -0.66 1.18
N ARG A 60 -6.54 -1.95 1.36
CA ARG A 60 -5.55 -3.03 1.30
C ARG A 60 -5.22 -3.28 -0.16
N MET A 61 -3.95 -3.22 -0.48
CA MET A 61 -3.43 -3.57 -1.80
C MET A 61 -2.38 -4.66 -1.67
N ARG A 62 -2.58 -5.77 -2.40
CA ARG A 62 -1.55 -6.80 -2.58
C ARG A 62 -0.77 -6.58 -3.87
N VAL A 63 0.55 -6.67 -3.79
CA VAL A 63 1.48 -6.53 -4.92
C VAL A 63 2.32 -7.80 -5.00
N GLY A 64 2.52 -8.35 -6.20
CA GLY A 64 3.33 -9.56 -6.40
C GLY A 64 4.77 -9.35 -5.92
N THR A 65 5.35 -10.39 -5.31
CA THR A 65 6.78 -10.46 -5.03
C THR A 65 7.55 -10.79 -6.31
N GLY A 66 8.82 -10.40 -6.36
CA GLY A 66 9.72 -10.72 -7.47
C GLY A 66 10.28 -9.49 -8.16
N GLY A 67 11.09 -9.74 -9.18
CA GLY A 67 11.70 -8.69 -10.02
C GLY A 67 10.84 -8.33 -11.23
N MET A 68 11.27 -7.31 -11.96
CA MET A 68 10.65 -6.95 -13.23
C MET A 68 11.06 -7.95 -14.31
N ARG A 69 10.10 -8.34 -15.15
CA ARG A 69 10.35 -9.08 -16.39
C ARG A 69 9.96 -8.18 -17.55
N LYS A 70 10.89 -7.92 -18.47
CA LYS A 70 10.59 -7.19 -19.71
C LYS A 70 9.93 -8.10 -20.74
N GLN A 71 9.17 -7.53 -21.66
CA GLN A 71 8.69 -8.30 -22.82
C GLN A 71 9.90 -8.67 -23.70
N ARG A 72 9.96 -9.91 -24.17
CA ARG A 72 11.05 -10.37 -25.05
C ARG A 72 10.93 -9.65 -26.40
N PRO A 73 11.98 -8.97 -26.88
CA PRO A 73 11.98 -8.40 -28.23
C PRO A 73 11.91 -9.51 -29.29
N THR A 74 11.10 -9.30 -30.34
CA THR A 74 10.95 -10.27 -31.45
C THR A 74 12.04 -10.11 -32.51
N GLY A 75 12.51 -8.88 -32.76
CA GLY A 75 13.55 -8.59 -33.76
C GLY A 75 14.98 -8.64 -33.20
N GLY A 76 15.96 -8.57 -34.11
CA GLY A 76 17.39 -8.52 -33.78
C GLY A 76 17.74 -7.32 -32.90
N ARG A 77 18.51 -7.56 -31.83
CA ARG A 77 19.01 -6.54 -30.90
C ARG A 77 20.44 -6.86 -30.50
N ARG A 78 21.20 -5.84 -30.10
CA ARG A 78 22.52 -6.04 -29.48
C ARG A 78 22.38 -6.94 -28.23
N PRO A 79 23.36 -7.82 -27.92
CA PRO A 79 23.27 -8.76 -26.79
C PRO A 79 22.85 -8.11 -25.47
N LYS A 80 23.36 -6.91 -25.17
CA LYS A 80 23.01 -6.15 -23.95
C LYS A 80 21.53 -5.77 -23.82
N HIS A 81 20.78 -5.72 -24.92
CA HIS A 81 19.36 -5.36 -24.93
C HIS A 81 18.42 -6.58 -25.04
N LEU A 82 18.97 -7.80 -25.12
CA LEU A 82 18.17 -9.04 -25.15
C LEU A 82 17.79 -9.55 -23.75
N GLY A 83 18.33 -8.97 -22.68
CA GLY A 83 18.02 -9.32 -21.30
C GLY A 83 16.54 -9.12 -20.96
N VAL A 84 15.91 -10.16 -20.39
CA VAL A 84 14.48 -10.17 -20.04
C VAL A 84 14.25 -10.39 -18.55
N THR A 85 15.01 -11.32 -17.97
CA THR A 85 14.94 -11.71 -16.55
C THR A 85 16.03 -11.00 -15.74
N ARG A 86 15.94 -11.07 -14.41
CA ARG A 86 16.89 -10.47 -13.44
C ARG A 86 17.05 -8.95 -13.56
N ILE A 87 16.04 -8.27 -14.10
CA ILE A 87 15.97 -6.82 -14.15
C ILE A 87 15.22 -6.34 -12.91
N LYS A 88 15.80 -5.39 -12.19
CA LYS A 88 15.14 -4.72 -11.06
C LYS A 88 14.30 -3.57 -11.60
N ALA A 89 13.13 -3.36 -11.01
CA ALA A 89 12.38 -2.13 -11.24
C ALA A 89 13.06 -0.98 -10.48
N ASP A 90 12.94 0.23 -11.01
CA ASP A 90 13.42 1.44 -10.32
C ASP A 90 12.45 1.83 -9.18
N ASP A 91 11.18 1.47 -9.31
CA ASP A 91 10.14 1.72 -8.32
C ASP A 91 10.11 0.66 -7.21
N ASP A 92 9.93 1.11 -5.97
CA ASP A 92 9.66 0.23 -4.83
C ASP A 92 8.21 -0.31 -4.87
N MET A 93 7.99 -1.49 -4.29
CA MET A 93 6.68 -2.16 -4.24
C MET A 93 5.62 -1.31 -3.53
N LYS A 94 6.03 -0.51 -2.55
CA LYS A 94 5.17 0.46 -1.89
C LYS A 94 4.68 1.54 -2.86
N THR A 95 5.56 2.08 -3.72
CA THR A 95 5.22 3.07 -4.74
C THR A 95 4.28 2.48 -5.78
N VAL A 96 4.54 1.23 -6.21
CA VAL A 96 3.65 0.49 -7.12
C VAL A 96 2.27 0.30 -6.50
N ALA A 97 2.18 -0.07 -5.21
CA ALA A 97 0.90 -0.20 -4.50
C ALA A 97 0.13 1.13 -4.48
N ASN A 98 0.81 2.23 -4.13
CA ASN A 98 0.22 3.57 -4.10
C ASN A 98 -0.33 3.96 -5.47
N ARG A 99 0.48 3.80 -6.53
CA ARG A 99 0.09 4.15 -7.90
C ARG A 99 -1.16 3.39 -8.34
N ARG A 100 -1.21 2.06 -8.12
CA ARG A 100 -2.37 1.23 -8.48
C ARG A 100 -3.63 1.62 -7.72
N VAL A 101 -3.51 1.99 -6.44
CA VAL A 101 -4.65 2.44 -5.64
C VAL A 101 -5.16 3.81 -6.10
N VAL A 102 -4.27 4.77 -6.34
CA VAL A 102 -4.65 6.10 -6.84
C VAL A 102 -5.30 6.01 -8.22
N GLN A 103 -4.81 5.14 -9.11
CA GLN A 103 -5.45 4.87 -10.41
C GLN A 103 -6.86 4.30 -10.27
N ARG A 104 -7.12 3.51 -9.23
CA ARG A 104 -8.45 2.92 -8.97
C ARG A 104 -9.43 3.92 -8.34
N TYR A 105 -8.93 4.91 -7.59
CA TYR A 105 -9.72 5.93 -6.89
C TYR A 105 -9.29 7.34 -7.32
N PRO A 106 -9.59 7.76 -8.57
CA PRO A 106 -9.11 9.03 -9.11
C PRO A 106 -9.73 10.25 -8.41
N ASN A 107 -10.92 10.10 -7.83
CA ASN A 107 -11.61 11.14 -7.05
C ASN A 107 -10.99 11.39 -5.67
N MET A 108 -10.14 10.48 -5.19
CA MET A 108 -9.51 10.59 -3.88
C MET A 108 -8.03 10.93 -3.99
N LYS A 109 -7.50 11.59 -2.96
CA LYS A 109 -6.09 11.97 -2.88
C LYS A 109 -5.34 11.08 -1.91
N PHE A 110 -4.09 10.78 -2.27
CA PHE A 110 -3.19 9.98 -1.44
C PHE A 110 -2.73 10.74 -0.21
N LEU A 111 -2.83 10.11 0.96
CA LEU A 111 -2.35 10.65 2.23
C LEU A 111 -1.07 9.95 2.70
N GLY A 112 -1.05 8.62 2.60
CA GLY A 112 0.08 7.82 3.05
C GLY A 112 -0.17 6.33 2.89
N SER A 113 0.87 5.53 3.05
CA SER A 113 0.75 4.08 3.07
C SER A 113 1.78 3.42 3.96
N TYR A 114 1.46 2.21 4.42
CA TYR A 114 2.34 1.41 5.26
C TYR A 114 2.26 -0.07 4.93
N PHE A 115 3.37 -0.75 5.24
CA PHE A 115 3.51 -2.18 5.13
C PHE A 115 2.72 -2.89 6.22
N VAL A 116 2.02 -3.96 5.83
CA VAL A 116 1.24 -4.80 6.73
C VAL A 116 1.90 -6.15 6.89
N TYR A 117 2.15 -6.85 5.78
CA TYR A 117 2.68 -8.21 5.78
C TYR A 117 3.31 -8.56 4.42
N LYS A 118 4.18 -9.57 4.42
CA LYS A 118 4.81 -10.15 3.23
C LYS A 118 4.73 -11.66 3.34
N ASP A 119 4.26 -12.31 2.28
CA ASP A 119 4.45 -13.74 2.11
C ASP A 119 5.41 -14.03 0.94
N GLY A 120 5.54 -15.30 0.54
CA GLY A 120 6.41 -15.68 -0.57
C GLY A 120 5.99 -15.11 -1.92
N LYS A 121 4.69 -14.82 -2.13
CA LYS A 121 4.12 -14.44 -3.44
C LYS A 121 3.67 -12.98 -3.52
N HIS A 122 3.37 -12.34 -2.39
CA HIS A 122 2.81 -10.99 -2.33
C HIS A 122 3.31 -10.18 -1.13
N TYR A 123 3.33 -8.86 -1.33
CA TYR A 123 3.40 -7.84 -0.29
C TYR A 123 2.02 -7.24 -0.10
N TRP A 124 1.62 -7.00 1.15
CA TRP A 124 0.40 -6.27 1.49
C TRP A 124 0.75 -4.90 2.05
N PHE A 125 0.15 -3.89 1.45
CA PHE A 125 0.19 -2.50 1.89
C PHE A 125 -1.22 -2.02 2.20
N GLU A 126 -1.35 -1.19 3.22
CA GLU A 126 -2.56 -0.41 3.46
C GLU A 126 -2.28 1.03 3.06
N VAL A 127 -3.08 1.51 2.11
CA VAL A 127 -3.01 2.85 1.52
C VAL A 127 -4.17 3.67 2.07
N ILE A 128 -3.87 4.85 2.60
CA ILE A 128 -4.83 5.80 3.14
C ILE A 128 -5.11 6.84 2.07
N LEU A 129 -6.38 6.98 1.74
CA LEU A 129 -6.88 7.99 0.82
C LEU A 129 -7.83 8.94 1.57
N ALA A 130 -7.87 10.18 1.11
CA ALA A 130 -8.80 11.20 1.58
C ALA A 130 -9.56 11.80 0.39
N ASP A 131 -10.85 11.96 0.54
CA ASP A 131 -11.75 12.63 -0.39
C ASP A 131 -11.74 14.14 -0.10
N PRO A 132 -11.14 14.98 -0.96
CA PRO A 132 -11.05 16.42 -0.74
C PRO A 132 -12.40 17.13 -0.85
N ASP A 133 -13.35 16.57 -1.61
CA ASP A 133 -14.65 17.18 -1.89
C ASP A 133 -15.64 16.96 -0.74
N HIS A 134 -15.36 15.98 0.13
CA HIS A 134 -16.18 15.71 1.30
C HIS A 134 -16.09 16.86 2.34
N PRO A 135 -17.21 17.43 2.84
CA PRO A 135 -17.20 18.60 3.73
C PRO A 135 -16.33 18.44 4.98
N ARG A 136 -16.40 17.26 5.63
CA ARG A 136 -15.58 16.93 6.81
C ARG A 136 -14.07 16.92 6.57
N ILE A 137 -13.62 16.75 5.32
CA ILE A 137 -12.20 16.77 4.94
C ILE A 137 -11.80 18.16 4.48
N SER A 138 -12.61 18.79 3.62
CA SER A 138 -12.37 20.16 3.13
C SER A 138 -12.22 21.16 4.29
N GLN A 139 -13.01 21.02 5.35
CA GLN A 139 -12.93 21.87 6.55
C GLN A 139 -11.73 21.53 7.46
N ASP A 140 -11.16 20.32 7.39
CA ASP A 140 -10.03 19.91 8.23
C ASP A 140 -8.70 20.39 7.61
N LYS A 141 -8.25 21.56 8.08
CA LYS A 141 -6.99 22.20 7.64
C LYS A 141 -5.77 21.29 7.81
N GLU A 142 -5.74 20.37 8.78
CA GLU A 142 -4.58 19.50 9.00
C GLU A 142 -4.47 18.45 7.88
N ILE A 143 -5.59 17.86 7.47
CA ILE A 143 -5.63 16.87 6.39
C ILE A 143 -5.37 17.58 5.06
N MET A 144 -6.02 18.71 4.80
CA MET A 144 -5.85 19.48 3.57
C MET A 144 -4.42 19.98 3.35
N LYS A 145 -3.65 20.23 4.42
CA LYS A 145 -2.21 20.53 4.33
C LYS A 145 -1.36 19.33 3.90
N ARG A 146 -1.77 18.11 4.25
CA ARG A 146 -1.05 16.88 3.90
C ARG A 146 -1.37 16.37 2.50
N ILE A 147 -2.56 16.69 2.01
CA ILE A 147 -2.96 16.36 0.64
C ILE A 147 -2.09 17.19 -0.31
N PRO A 148 -1.38 16.56 -1.27
CA PRO A 148 -0.67 17.32 -2.28
C PRO A 148 -1.70 18.08 -3.11
N ARG A 149 -1.66 19.42 -3.03
CA ARG A 149 -2.26 20.31 -4.02
C ARG A 149 -1.48 20.07 -5.30
N THR A 150 -1.92 19.15 -6.14
CA THR A 150 -1.15 18.82 -7.34
C THR A 150 -1.10 20.05 -8.24
N ALA A 151 0.05 20.28 -8.87
CA ALA A 151 0.22 21.19 -10.00
C ALA A 151 -0.57 20.70 -11.23
#